data_AF-A0A5B9DD44-F1
#
_entry.id   AF-A0A5B9DD44-F1
#
_cell.length_a   1.000
_cell.length_b   1.000
_cell.length_c   1.000
_cell.angle_alpha   90.00
_cell.angle_beta   90.00
_cell.angle_gamma   90.00
#
_symmetry.space_group_name_H-M   'P 1'
#
loop_
_entity.id
_entity.type
_entity.pdbx_description
1 polymer ?
#
loop_
_entity_poly.entity_id
_entity_poly.type
_entity_poly.pdbx_seq_one_letter_code
_entity_poly.pdbx_strand_id
1 'polypeptide(L)'
;MAQAKTTPKNSQLTAKSSMKPTDTFPEFNFVFSFSHFIQKYKINRYFKYVPFRIFRALSAIIGFQQAEKGHSTVLKTWKFLFPKKILDKVNLKRWTNSYIQYNIELWFDTTFYLTCRNRENADFFNPIEGFNHLEKALRQKKGVLVPTIHFGEFLHTLYSLFHRRIIIDEEPQKILVIGLASKENEYLLRESYKSLDNFEVLITNEIGKLKETLKEYLRKNYVVFLLHDYFSKTQLRTPFIYNSHNYNFSIPTPQMISHLHLNTGAPIVPVVALPRHNLKHSLVKFLPEVNPMTMKIASESNTLQKEILNFRRGNLTKKQKYGLISLLINRELYPNLLEYPFLWQGAFLFFERTQFKIHLNDIQSYSQLLKEILSKLDLLIRATYEPGRDDDKILKLIEEIGSDLESIRQDSDDELQINHKYIELGRLSGKKAIFKIISILEPFQNSLIKIKYKVINEKLELLKCFF
;
A
#
# COMPACT_ATOMS: atom_id res chain seq x y z
N MET A 1 28.95 -26.92 16.85
CA MET A 1 27.64 -26.99 17.54
C MET A 1 27.59 -25.92 18.61
N ALA A 2 26.96 -24.78 18.32
CA ALA A 2 26.76 -23.70 19.29
C ALA A 2 25.27 -23.68 19.67
N GLN A 3 24.97 -23.84 20.96
CA GLN A 3 23.62 -23.79 21.49
C GLN A 3 23.02 -22.41 21.21
N ALA A 4 21.91 -22.40 20.47
CA ALA A 4 21.12 -21.21 20.22
C ALA A 4 20.53 -20.73 21.56
N LYS A 5 21.03 -19.59 22.06
CA LYS A 5 20.41 -18.86 23.16
C LYS A 5 18.99 -18.49 22.77
N THR A 6 18.05 -18.96 23.58
CA THR A 6 16.62 -18.67 23.52
C THR A 6 16.37 -17.16 23.50
N THR A 7 15.72 -16.67 22.44
CA THR A 7 15.15 -15.33 22.31
C THR A 7 14.11 -15.10 23.42
N PRO A 8 13.95 -13.87 23.96
CA PRO A 8 13.01 -13.65 25.07
C PRO A 8 11.56 -13.84 24.59
N LYS A 9 10.87 -14.83 25.16
CA LYS A 9 9.40 -14.94 25.12
C LYS A 9 8.80 -13.79 25.93
N ASN A 10 8.55 -12.64 25.32
CA ASN A 10 7.78 -11.57 25.98
C ASN A 10 6.75 -10.97 25.01
N SER A 11 5.60 -11.65 24.91
CA SER A 11 4.27 -11.04 24.73
C SER A 11 3.15 -12.10 24.82
N GLN A 12 3.17 -12.95 25.85
CA GLN A 12 1.99 -13.79 26.15
C GLN A 12 1.05 -13.00 27.07
N LEU A 13 -0.21 -12.86 26.63
CA LEU A 13 -1.29 -12.24 27.40
C LEU A 13 -1.45 -12.97 28.74
N THR A 14 -1.42 -12.25 29.86
CA THR A 14 -1.58 -12.84 31.19
C THR A 14 -3.07 -12.99 31.54
N ALA A 15 -3.39 -13.98 32.38
CA ALA A 15 -4.75 -14.35 32.78
C ALA A 15 -5.56 -13.24 33.48
N LYS A 16 -4.93 -12.11 33.84
CA LYS A 16 -5.58 -10.95 34.46
C LYS A 16 -5.96 -9.84 33.46
N SER A 17 -5.76 -10.07 32.16
CA SER A 17 -6.13 -9.13 31.10
C SER A 17 -7.65 -9.20 30.85
N SER A 18 -8.47 -8.47 31.61
CA SER A 18 -9.92 -8.41 31.34
C SER A 18 -10.19 -7.55 30.10
N MET A 19 -10.25 -8.17 28.92
CA MET A 19 -10.63 -7.51 27.67
C MET A 19 -12.16 -7.56 27.50
N LYS A 20 -12.78 -6.42 27.23
CA LYS A 20 -14.18 -6.34 26.82
C LYS A 20 -14.34 -7.08 25.48
N PRO A 21 -15.35 -7.96 25.30
CA PRO A 21 -15.65 -8.55 24.00
C PRO A 21 -16.15 -7.44 23.08
N THR A 22 -15.30 -6.97 22.18
CA THR A 22 -15.71 -6.09 21.08
C THR A 22 -15.67 -6.88 19.77
N ASP A 23 -16.41 -6.42 18.76
CA ASP A 23 -16.52 -6.98 17.39
C ASP A 23 -15.18 -7.21 16.66
N THR A 24 -14.08 -6.78 17.27
CA THR A 24 -12.68 -6.90 16.81
C THR A 24 -11.95 -8.14 17.34
N PHE A 25 -12.59 -9.00 18.13
CA PHE A 25 -11.96 -10.25 18.55
C PHE A 25 -12.19 -11.39 17.54
N PRO A 26 -11.11 -11.95 16.95
CA PRO A 26 -11.21 -13.02 15.95
C PRO A 26 -11.96 -14.25 16.45
N GLU A 27 -11.86 -14.53 17.76
CA GLU A 27 -12.49 -15.67 18.42
C GLU A 27 -14.03 -15.58 18.41
N PHE A 28 -14.57 -14.35 18.41
CA PHE A 28 -16.01 -14.09 18.36
C PHE A 28 -16.54 -13.82 16.94
N ASN A 29 -15.65 -13.71 15.94
CA ASN A 29 -16.03 -13.56 14.55
C ASN A 29 -16.12 -14.93 13.87
N PHE A 30 -17.31 -15.28 13.39
CA PHE A 30 -17.60 -16.58 12.78
C PHE A 30 -16.64 -16.96 11.64
N VAL A 31 -16.24 -16.00 10.79
CA VAL A 31 -15.35 -16.27 9.64
C VAL A 31 -13.99 -16.77 10.13
N PHE A 32 -13.42 -16.10 11.13
CA PHE A 32 -12.11 -16.43 11.69
C PHE A 32 -12.16 -17.70 12.55
N SER A 33 -13.17 -17.84 13.41
CA SER A 33 -13.33 -19.02 14.26
C SER A 33 -13.62 -20.28 13.47
N PHE A 34 -14.43 -20.20 12.40
CA PHE A 34 -14.70 -21.32 11.50
C PHE A 34 -13.43 -21.75 10.76
N SER A 35 -12.69 -20.82 10.16
CA SER A 35 -11.43 -21.15 9.49
C SER A 35 -10.43 -21.80 10.44
N HIS A 36 -10.28 -21.22 11.64
CA HIS A 36 -9.41 -21.77 12.67
C HIS A 36 -9.83 -23.18 13.07
N PHE A 37 -11.12 -23.42 13.29
CA PHE A 37 -11.66 -24.75 13.59
C PHE A 37 -11.34 -25.77 12.49
N ILE A 38 -11.61 -25.42 11.23
CA ILE A 38 -11.32 -26.30 10.08
C ILE A 38 -9.84 -26.67 10.01
N GLN A 39 -8.95 -25.69 10.20
CA GLN A 39 -7.50 -25.92 10.16
C GLN A 39 -6.99 -26.70 11.39
N LYS A 40 -7.42 -26.33 12.60
CA LYS A 40 -7.02 -26.96 13.87
C LYS A 40 -7.35 -28.45 13.90
N TYR A 41 -8.57 -28.81 13.51
CA TYR A 41 -9.03 -30.20 13.47
C TYR A 41 -8.74 -30.89 12.13
N LYS A 42 -8.00 -30.23 11.23
CA LYS A 42 -7.59 -30.76 9.92
C LYS A 42 -8.74 -31.27 9.06
N ILE A 43 -9.92 -30.66 9.20
CA ILE A 43 -11.14 -31.00 8.45
C ILE A 43 -10.93 -30.68 6.96
N ASN A 44 -10.13 -29.67 6.65
CA ASN A 44 -9.69 -29.31 5.30
C ASN A 44 -9.18 -30.51 4.47
N ARG A 45 -8.59 -31.54 5.10
CA ARG A 45 -8.10 -32.75 4.41
C ARG A 45 -9.19 -33.48 3.63
N TYR A 46 -10.42 -33.52 4.15
CA TYR A 46 -11.57 -34.13 3.46
C TYR A 46 -12.04 -33.30 2.26
N PHE A 47 -11.70 -32.02 2.23
CA PHE A 47 -12.08 -31.10 1.15
C PHE A 47 -11.06 -31.05 0.01
N LYS A 48 -9.90 -31.71 0.12
CA LYS A 48 -8.87 -31.73 -0.93
C LYS A 48 -9.42 -32.15 -2.30
N TYR A 49 -10.33 -33.11 -2.33
CA TYR A 49 -10.92 -33.65 -3.56
C TYR A 49 -12.21 -32.94 -3.98
N VAL A 50 -12.73 -32.04 -3.15
CA VAL A 50 -13.95 -31.29 -3.48
C VAL A 50 -13.62 -30.33 -4.63
N PRO A 51 -14.42 -30.32 -5.71
CA PRO A 51 -14.25 -29.36 -6.79
C PRO A 51 -14.45 -27.92 -6.31
N PHE A 52 -13.57 -26.97 -6.71
CA PHE A 52 -13.70 -25.56 -6.29
C PHE A 52 -15.02 -24.92 -6.73
N ARG A 53 -15.64 -25.46 -7.79
CA ARG A 53 -16.94 -24.98 -8.31
C ARG A 53 -18.06 -24.96 -7.25
N ILE A 54 -18.00 -25.85 -6.25
CA ILE A 54 -18.98 -25.87 -5.15
C ILE A 54 -18.81 -24.62 -4.28
N PHE A 55 -17.57 -24.31 -3.89
CA PHE A 55 -17.24 -23.09 -3.15
C PHE A 55 -17.56 -21.83 -3.94
N ARG A 56 -17.34 -21.86 -5.26
CA ARG A 56 -17.76 -20.78 -6.17
C ARG A 56 -19.28 -20.56 -6.20
N ALA A 57 -20.07 -21.64 -6.17
CA ALA A 57 -21.51 -21.52 -6.09
C ALA A 57 -21.95 -20.92 -4.74
N LEU A 58 -21.35 -21.37 -3.63
CA LEU A 58 -21.60 -20.83 -2.31
C LEU A 58 -21.20 -19.35 -2.19
N SER A 59 -20.05 -18.96 -2.73
CA SER A 59 -19.61 -17.57 -2.73
C SER A 59 -20.52 -16.65 -3.51
N ALA A 60 -21.17 -17.14 -4.58
CA ALA A 60 -22.18 -16.36 -5.29
C ALA A 60 -23.42 -16.09 -4.42
N ILE A 61 -23.88 -17.10 -3.67
CA ILE A 61 -25.03 -16.97 -2.76
C ILE A 61 -24.70 -16.02 -1.60
N ILE A 62 -23.56 -16.23 -0.93
CA ILE A 62 -23.11 -15.39 0.19
C ILE A 62 -22.82 -13.96 -0.29
N GLY A 63 -22.18 -13.83 -1.45
CA GLY A 63 -21.82 -12.54 -2.03
C GLY A 63 -23.03 -11.68 -2.35
N PHE A 64 -24.14 -12.29 -2.76
CA PHE A 64 -25.40 -11.58 -2.98
C PHE A 64 -25.91 -10.92 -1.69
N GLN A 65 -25.81 -11.61 -0.55
CA GLN A 65 -26.24 -11.08 0.76
C GLN A 65 -25.32 -9.96 1.27
N GLN A 66 -24.02 -9.99 0.95
CA GLN A 66 -23.05 -8.98 1.41
C GLN A 66 -22.92 -7.76 0.48
N ALA A 67 -23.59 -7.77 -0.66
CA ALA A 67 -23.38 -6.80 -1.74
C ALA A 67 -23.72 -5.35 -1.38
N GLU A 68 -24.72 -5.10 -0.54
CA GLU A 68 -25.30 -3.77 -0.34
C GLU A 68 -24.29 -2.71 0.15
N LYS A 69 -23.47 -3.05 1.16
CA LYS A 69 -22.46 -2.11 1.71
C LYS A 69 -21.16 -2.09 0.89
N GLY A 70 -20.82 -3.22 0.26
CA GLY A 70 -19.64 -3.38 -0.58
C GLY A 70 -19.70 -2.59 -1.88
N HIS A 71 -20.90 -2.49 -2.46
CA HIS A 71 -21.09 -2.01 -3.83
C HIS A 71 -20.70 -0.56 -4.03
N SER A 72 -21.21 0.34 -3.18
CA SER A 72 -21.02 1.78 -3.35
C SER A 72 -19.54 2.17 -3.29
N THR A 73 -18.79 1.60 -2.35
CA THR A 73 -17.37 1.90 -2.14
C THR A 73 -16.50 1.38 -3.27
N VAL A 74 -16.69 0.12 -3.67
CA VAL A 74 -15.94 -0.50 -4.78
C VAL A 74 -16.27 0.18 -6.11
N LEU A 75 -17.54 0.49 -6.37
CA LEU A 75 -17.97 1.22 -7.55
C LEU A 75 -17.31 2.60 -7.65
N LYS A 76 -17.20 3.31 -6.52
CA LYS A 76 -16.51 4.60 -6.44
C LYS A 76 -15.03 4.45 -6.82
N THR A 77 -14.35 3.41 -6.32
CA THR A 77 -12.97 3.08 -6.69
C THR A 77 -12.83 2.82 -8.19
N TRP A 78 -13.72 2.03 -8.80
CA TRP A 78 -13.68 1.77 -10.25
C TRP A 78 -13.92 3.01 -11.09
N LYS A 79 -14.92 3.82 -10.73
CA LYS A 79 -15.20 5.08 -11.44
C LYS A 79 -14.04 6.07 -11.37
N PHE A 80 -13.26 6.03 -10.30
CA PHE A 80 -12.07 6.88 -10.15
C PHE A 80 -10.89 6.36 -10.97
N LEU A 81 -10.62 5.06 -10.92
CA LEU A 81 -9.47 4.49 -11.61
C LEU A 81 -9.67 4.44 -13.12
N PHE A 82 -10.83 3.98 -13.60
CA PHE A 82 -11.00 3.70 -15.02
C PHE A 82 -11.59 4.90 -15.78
N PRO A 83 -11.01 5.28 -16.93
CA PRO A 83 -11.57 6.29 -17.82
C PRO A 83 -13.00 5.95 -18.27
N LYS A 84 -13.81 6.99 -18.52
CA LYS A 84 -15.19 6.85 -18.98
C LYS A 84 -15.33 5.93 -20.21
N LYS A 85 -14.42 6.03 -21.19
CA LYS A 85 -14.38 5.16 -22.38
C LYS A 85 -14.29 3.65 -22.06
N ILE A 86 -13.67 3.28 -20.94
CA ILE A 86 -13.63 1.89 -20.45
C ILE A 86 -14.91 1.60 -19.66
N LEU A 87 -15.31 2.49 -18.75
CA LEU A 87 -16.51 2.33 -17.91
C LEU A 87 -17.78 2.13 -18.75
N ASP A 88 -17.93 2.84 -19.86
CA ASP A 88 -19.10 2.76 -20.75
C ASP A 88 -19.20 1.39 -21.47
N LYS A 89 -18.11 0.62 -21.52
CA LYS A 89 -18.05 -0.70 -22.17
C LYS A 89 -18.21 -1.86 -21.21
N VAL A 90 -18.29 -1.61 -19.90
CA VAL A 90 -18.26 -2.65 -18.87
C VAL A 90 -19.48 -2.55 -17.96
N ASN A 91 -19.94 -3.71 -17.49
CA ASN A 91 -20.98 -3.75 -16.47
C ASN A 91 -20.33 -3.63 -15.07
N LEU A 92 -20.31 -2.41 -14.51
CA LEU A 92 -19.70 -2.15 -13.21
C LEU A 92 -20.36 -2.91 -12.05
N LYS A 93 -21.67 -3.18 -12.13
CA LYS A 93 -22.37 -4.02 -11.15
C LYS A 93 -21.81 -5.44 -11.19
N ARG A 94 -21.60 -6.00 -12.40
CA ARG A 94 -20.98 -7.32 -12.59
C ARG A 94 -19.54 -7.35 -12.07
N TRP A 95 -18.73 -6.34 -12.39
CA TRP A 95 -17.36 -6.24 -11.86
C TRP A 95 -17.32 -6.23 -10.34
N THR A 96 -18.22 -5.48 -9.72
CA THR A 96 -18.32 -5.37 -8.27
C THR A 96 -18.79 -6.69 -7.64
N ASN A 97 -19.74 -7.38 -8.26
CA ASN A 97 -20.14 -8.73 -7.84
C ASN A 97 -18.97 -9.72 -7.94
N SER A 98 -18.21 -9.69 -9.04
CA SER A 98 -17.03 -10.54 -9.21
C SER A 98 -15.96 -10.26 -8.15
N TYR A 99 -15.74 -9.00 -7.78
CA TYR A 99 -14.85 -8.64 -6.68
C TYR A 99 -15.31 -9.21 -5.33
N ILE A 100 -16.60 -9.06 -4.98
CA ILE A 100 -17.13 -9.57 -3.70
C ILE A 100 -17.04 -11.09 -3.66
N GLN A 101 -17.48 -11.75 -4.73
CA GLN A 101 -17.40 -13.19 -4.87
C GLN A 101 -15.94 -13.67 -4.75
N TYR A 102 -15.00 -13.01 -5.42
CA TYR A 102 -13.58 -13.31 -5.37
C TYR A 102 -13.02 -13.31 -3.93
N ASN A 103 -13.35 -12.30 -3.12
CA ASN A 103 -12.88 -12.22 -1.73
C ASN A 103 -13.42 -13.37 -0.87
N ILE A 104 -14.67 -13.79 -1.10
CA ILE A 104 -15.25 -14.95 -0.41
C ILE A 104 -14.59 -16.25 -0.88
N GLU A 105 -14.34 -16.38 -2.18
CA GLU A 105 -13.62 -17.53 -2.72
C GLU A 105 -12.18 -17.61 -2.19
N LEU A 106 -11.48 -16.49 -2.01
CA LEU A 106 -10.14 -16.45 -1.41
C LEU A 106 -10.16 -16.91 0.06
N TRP A 107 -11.19 -16.55 0.81
CA TRP A 107 -11.40 -17.06 2.17
C TRP A 107 -11.60 -18.59 2.16
N PHE A 108 -12.36 -19.13 1.20
CA PHE A 108 -12.50 -20.58 1.04
C PHE A 108 -11.19 -21.25 0.66
N ASP A 109 -10.40 -20.69 -0.25
CA ASP A 109 -9.08 -21.22 -0.59
C ASP A 109 -8.17 -21.28 0.65
N THR A 110 -8.08 -20.16 1.38
CA THR A 110 -7.29 -20.04 2.61
C THR A 110 -7.71 -21.05 3.67
N THR A 111 -9.02 -21.28 3.82
CA THR A 111 -9.58 -22.18 4.84
C THR A 111 -9.38 -23.66 4.49
N PHE A 112 -9.64 -24.04 3.24
CA PHE A 112 -9.79 -25.45 2.86
C PHE A 112 -8.64 -26.01 2.00
N TYR A 113 -7.96 -25.18 1.18
CA TYR A 113 -7.05 -25.68 0.15
C TYR A 113 -5.61 -25.26 0.33
N LEU A 114 -5.36 -24.00 0.69
CA LEU A 114 -4.03 -23.43 0.86
C LEU A 114 -3.16 -24.28 1.81
N THR A 115 -3.78 -24.76 2.88
CA THR A 115 -3.19 -25.55 3.96
C THR A 115 -2.97 -27.02 3.60
N CYS A 116 -3.51 -27.49 2.48
CA CYS A 116 -3.29 -28.84 1.95
C CYS A 116 -2.03 -28.93 1.05
N ARG A 117 -1.35 -27.80 0.83
CA ARG A 117 -0.15 -27.73 0.00
C ARG A 117 1.05 -28.28 0.75
N ASN A 118 1.96 -28.90 0.02
CA ASN A 118 3.19 -29.49 0.53
C ASN A 118 4.29 -29.41 -0.52
N ARG A 119 5.49 -29.89 -0.19
CA ARG A 119 6.64 -29.86 -1.10
C ARG A 119 6.45 -30.60 -2.42
N GLU A 120 5.64 -31.65 -2.44
CA GLU A 120 5.43 -32.47 -3.64
C GLU A 120 4.44 -31.83 -4.63
N ASN A 121 3.49 -31.04 -4.12
CA ASN A 121 2.42 -30.47 -4.93
C ASN A 121 2.45 -28.93 -5.05
N ALA A 122 3.37 -28.26 -4.34
CA ALA A 122 3.47 -26.80 -4.35
C ALA A 122 3.57 -26.24 -5.78
N ASP A 123 4.32 -26.89 -6.67
CA ASP A 123 4.54 -26.40 -8.03
C ASP A 123 3.36 -26.66 -8.96
N PHE A 124 2.54 -27.65 -8.65
CA PHE A 124 1.28 -27.89 -9.35
C PHE A 124 0.24 -26.80 -9.03
N PHE A 125 0.14 -26.40 -7.76
CA PHE A 125 -0.75 -25.32 -7.35
C PHE A 125 -0.17 -23.95 -7.69
N ASN A 126 1.12 -23.75 -7.46
CA ASN A 126 1.79 -22.47 -7.47
C ASN A 126 3.13 -22.55 -8.20
N PRO A 127 3.13 -22.74 -9.54
CA PRO A 127 4.35 -22.60 -10.31
C PRO A 127 4.97 -21.21 -10.07
N ILE A 128 6.30 -21.15 -10.08
CA ILE A 128 7.04 -19.90 -9.89
C ILE A 128 7.72 -19.49 -11.19
N GLU A 129 7.57 -18.22 -11.54
CA GLU A 129 8.34 -17.52 -12.57
C GLU A 129 9.31 -16.52 -11.93
N GLY A 130 10.51 -16.36 -12.50
CA GLY A 130 11.48 -15.36 -12.05
C GLY A 130 12.16 -15.66 -10.70
N PHE A 131 12.09 -16.90 -10.21
CA PHE A 131 12.65 -17.29 -8.90
C PHE A 131 14.15 -17.00 -8.76
N ASN A 132 14.88 -17.04 -9.88
CA ASN A 132 16.29 -16.67 -9.95
C ASN A 132 16.58 -15.25 -9.43
N HIS A 133 15.63 -14.31 -9.50
CA HIS A 133 15.78 -12.98 -8.90
C HIS A 133 15.89 -13.06 -7.38
N LEU A 134 15.05 -13.87 -6.74
CA LEU A 134 15.10 -14.10 -5.29
C LEU A 134 16.36 -14.88 -4.89
N GLU A 135 16.72 -15.92 -5.64
CA GLU A 135 17.94 -16.71 -5.37
C GLU A 135 19.19 -15.84 -5.43
N LYS A 136 19.33 -15.02 -6.48
CA LYS A 136 20.43 -14.07 -6.63
C LYS A 136 20.50 -13.11 -5.44
N ALA A 137 19.35 -12.62 -4.98
CA ALA A 137 19.26 -11.72 -3.84
C ALA A 137 19.66 -12.40 -2.52
N LEU A 138 19.17 -13.61 -2.24
CA LEU A 138 19.50 -14.36 -1.02
C LEU A 138 20.97 -14.81 -0.97
N ARG A 139 21.60 -15.05 -2.13
CA ARG A 139 23.06 -15.31 -2.20
C ARG A 139 23.92 -14.13 -1.78
N GLN A 140 23.37 -12.91 -1.71
CA GLN A 140 24.08 -11.74 -1.17
C GLN A 140 24.21 -11.79 0.36
N LYS A 141 23.51 -12.69 1.05
CA LYS A 141 23.53 -12.86 2.52
C LYS A 141 23.14 -11.61 3.32
N LYS A 142 22.32 -10.73 2.73
CA LYS A 142 21.81 -9.49 3.36
C LYS A 142 20.34 -9.58 3.78
N GLY A 143 19.72 -10.76 3.60
CA GLY A 143 18.26 -10.90 3.59
C GLY A 143 17.65 -10.25 2.35
N VAL A 144 16.35 -10.44 2.16
CA VAL A 144 15.64 -9.87 0.99
C VAL A 144 14.32 -9.28 1.43
N LEU A 145 14.02 -8.08 0.92
CA LEU A 145 12.71 -7.45 1.07
C LEU A 145 11.84 -7.89 -0.11
N VAL A 146 10.70 -8.50 0.17
CA VAL A 146 9.77 -8.98 -0.86
C VAL A 146 8.44 -8.22 -0.73
N PRO A 147 8.31 -7.05 -1.40
CA PRO A 147 7.05 -6.35 -1.48
C PRO A 147 6.04 -7.09 -2.37
N THR A 148 4.81 -7.16 -1.90
CA THR A 148 3.62 -7.49 -2.69
C THR A 148 2.53 -6.47 -2.39
N ILE A 149 1.40 -6.55 -3.07
CA ILE A 149 0.15 -5.84 -2.73
C ILE A 149 -0.95 -6.88 -2.44
N HIS A 150 -2.09 -6.47 -1.86
CA HIS A 150 -3.25 -7.35 -1.64
C HIS A 150 -3.97 -7.65 -2.96
N PHE A 151 -3.27 -8.33 -3.85
CA PHE A 151 -3.67 -8.59 -5.22
C PHE A 151 -3.55 -10.07 -5.51
N GLY A 152 -4.59 -10.62 -6.12
CA GLY A 152 -4.65 -12.05 -6.40
C GLY A 152 -4.48 -12.85 -5.11
N GLU A 153 -4.03 -14.08 -5.26
CA GLU A 153 -3.86 -14.98 -4.14
C GLU A 153 -2.49 -14.75 -3.48
N PHE A 154 -2.20 -13.53 -3.03
CA PHE A 154 -0.87 -13.11 -2.55
C PHE A 154 -0.26 -14.04 -1.48
N LEU A 155 -1.10 -14.69 -0.65
CA LEU A 155 -0.69 -15.69 0.35
C LEU A 155 -0.07 -16.95 -0.28
N HIS A 156 -0.38 -17.25 -1.53
CA HIS A 156 0.23 -18.36 -2.27
C HIS A 156 1.74 -18.19 -2.37
N THR A 157 2.22 -16.95 -2.47
CA THR A 157 3.66 -16.65 -2.48
C THR A 157 4.35 -17.18 -1.23
N LEU A 158 3.75 -16.98 -0.06
CA LEU A 158 4.31 -17.47 1.21
C LEU A 158 4.42 -19.01 1.19
N TYR A 159 3.34 -19.69 0.80
CA TYR A 159 3.33 -21.16 0.71
C TYR A 159 4.31 -21.71 -0.33
N SER A 160 4.48 -21.02 -1.46
CA SER A 160 5.49 -21.33 -2.45
C SER A 160 6.92 -21.24 -1.89
N LEU A 161 7.18 -20.33 -0.96
CA LEU A 161 8.49 -20.18 -0.33
C LEU A 161 8.74 -21.23 0.76
N PHE A 162 7.73 -21.58 1.55
CA PHE A 162 7.88 -22.49 2.70
C PHE A 162 8.38 -23.89 2.31
N HIS A 163 7.97 -24.35 1.15
CA HIS A 163 8.27 -25.70 0.69
C HIS A 163 9.48 -25.79 -0.24
N ARG A 164 10.17 -24.67 -0.49
CA ARG A 164 11.33 -24.60 -1.37
C ARG A 164 12.65 -24.55 -0.62
N ARG A 165 13.68 -25.01 -1.33
CA ARG A 165 15.07 -24.89 -0.92
C ARG A 165 15.83 -24.12 -1.99
N ILE A 166 16.87 -23.44 -1.57
CA ILE A 166 17.80 -22.71 -2.44
C ILE A 166 19.22 -23.14 -2.13
N ILE A 167 20.09 -23.05 -3.12
CA ILE A 167 21.51 -23.34 -2.94
C ILE A 167 22.23 -22.03 -2.61
N ILE A 168 22.79 -21.96 -1.40
CA ILE A 168 23.66 -20.88 -0.92
C ILE A 168 24.95 -21.54 -0.44
N ASP A 169 26.09 -21.10 -1.00
CA ASP A 169 27.41 -21.69 -0.73
C ASP A 169 27.43 -23.21 -0.96
N GLU A 170 26.90 -23.66 -2.11
CA GLU A 170 26.81 -25.09 -2.51
C GLU A 170 25.90 -25.96 -1.63
N GLU A 171 25.37 -25.43 -0.53
CA GLU A 171 24.50 -26.14 0.39
C GLU A 171 23.00 -25.83 0.17
N PRO A 172 22.12 -26.85 0.16
CA PRO A 172 20.68 -26.65 0.04
C PRO A 172 20.08 -26.18 1.37
N GLN A 173 19.64 -24.93 1.42
CA GLN A 173 19.05 -24.30 2.61
C GLN A 173 17.55 -24.07 2.44
N LYS A 174 16.79 -24.13 3.55
CA LYS A 174 15.40 -23.66 3.58
C LYS A 174 15.37 -22.13 3.45
N ILE A 175 14.35 -21.61 2.79
CA ILE A 175 14.11 -20.16 2.78
C ILE A 175 13.48 -19.78 4.11
N LEU A 176 14.19 -18.97 4.90
CA LEU A 176 13.66 -18.39 6.13
C LEU A 176 12.79 -17.19 5.76
N VAL A 177 11.54 -17.18 6.19
CA VAL A 177 10.55 -16.16 5.82
C VAL A 177 10.00 -15.53 7.08
N ILE A 178 9.79 -14.22 7.04
CA ILE A 178 9.06 -13.50 8.07
C ILE A 178 7.98 -12.61 7.47
N GLY A 179 6.77 -12.71 8.03
CA GLY A 179 5.61 -11.92 7.64
C GLY A 179 5.14 -11.01 8.76
N LEU A 180 4.54 -9.88 8.38
CA LEU A 180 3.78 -9.04 9.31
C LEU A 180 2.30 -9.39 9.24
N ALA A 181 1.66 -9.59 10.38
CA ALA A 181 0.23 -9.85 10.45
C ALA A 181 -0.44 -9.03 11.55
N SER A 182 -1.71 -8.67 11.31
CA SER A 182 -2.60 -8.26 12.40
C SER A 182 -2.95 -9.49 13.26
N LYS A 183 -3.54 -9.25 14.44
CA LYS A 183 -3.97 -10.35 15.33
C LYS A 183 -5.00 -11.27 14.66
N GLU A 184 -5.88 -10.69 13.85
CA GLU A 184 -6.93 -11.37 13.10
C GLU A 184 -6.33 -12.28 12.02
N ASN A 185 -5.42 -11.75 11.20
CA ASN A 185 -4.76 -12.53 10.14
C ASN A 185 -3.82 -13.60 10.70
N GLU A 186 -3.14 -13.33 11.81
CA GLU A 186 -2.35 -14.36 12.48
C GLU A 186 -3.26 -15.48 13.01
N TYR A 187 -4.36 -15.15 13.70
CA TYR A 187 -5.31 -16.14 14.19
C TYR A 187 -5.90 -17.01 13.07
N LEU A 188 -6.22 -16.40 11.92
CA LEU A 188 -6.75 -17.07 10.73
C LEU A 188 -5.84 -18.17 10.18
N LEU A 189 -4.52 -17.97 10.29
CA LEU A 189 -3.51 -18.79 9.61
C LEU A 189 -2.59 -19.54 10.58
N ARG A 190 -2.70 -19.28 11.88
CA ARG A 190 -1.83 -19.78 12.94
C ARG A 190 -1.61 -21.29 12.84
N GLU A 191 -2.69 -22.06 12.75
CA GLU A 191 -2.61 -23.53 12.74
C GLU A 191 -1.86 -24.05 11.51
N SER A 192 -1.93 -23.31 10.41
CA SER A 192 -1.26 -23.66 9.16
C SER A 192 0.24 -23.40 9.20
N TYR A 193 0.64 -22.40 9.99
CA TYR A 193 2.03 -21.94 10.08
C TYR A 193 2.80 -22.54 11.24
N LYS A 194 2.13 -23.06 12.27
CA LYS A 194 2.77 -23.75 13.42
C LYS A 194 3.70 -24.90 13.02
N SER A 195 3.43 -25.57 11.90
CA SER A 195 4.23 -26.70 11.41
C SER A 195 5.42 -26.26 10.54
N LEU A 196 5.54 -24.97 10.23
CA LEU A 196 6.57 -24.43 9.36
C LEU A 196 7.72 -23.89 10.22
N ASP A 197 8.83 -24.62 10.25
CA ASP A 197 10.03 -24.25 11.02
C ASP A 197 10.87 -23.14 10.38
N ASN A 198 10.52 -22.73 9.16
CA ASN A 198 11.17 -21.67 8.40
C ASN A 198 10.30 -20.43 8.23
N PHE A 199 9.22 -20.29 9.00
CA PHE A 199 8.35 -19.13 8.94
C PHE A 199 8.08 -18.54 10.32
N GLU A 200 8.18 -17.22 10.41
CA GLU A 200 7.87 -16.47 11.61
C GLU A 200 6.85 -15.37 11.29
N VAL A 201 5.94 -15.11 12.24
CA VAL A 201 4.94 -14.04 12.13
C VAL A 201 5.19 -13.04 13.24
N LEU A 202 5.35 -11.77 12.86
CA LEU A 202 5.40 -10.68 13.82
C LEU A 202 4.03 -10.03 13.96
N ILE A 203 3.54 -9.96 15.20
CA ILE A 203 2.36 -9.21 15.59
C ILE A 203 2.83 -8.06 16.48
N THR A 204 2.84 -6.84 15.96
CA THR A 204 3.20 -5.67 16.76
C THR A 204 2.55 -4.40 16.25
N ASN A 205 2.15 -3.54 17.20
CA ASN A 205 1.69 -2.18 16.93
C ASN A 205 2.84 -1.16 17.09
N GLU A 206 4.01 -1.59 17.58
CA GLU A 206 5.16 -0.73 17.86
C GLU A 206 6.12 -0.67 16.67
N ILE A 207 5.89 0.29 15.78
CA ILE A 207 6.69 0.48 14.54
C ILE A 207 8.20 0.62 14.83
N GLY A 208 8.58 1.25 15.95
CA GLY A 208 9.98 1.43 16.35
C GLY A 208 10.70 0.10 16.59
N LYS A 209 10.14 -0.76 17.46
CA LYS A 209 10.65 -2.11 17.72
C LYS A 209 10.65 -2.95 16.45
N LEU A 210 9.59 -2.84 15.65
CA LEU A 210 9.45 -3.59 14.41
C LEU A 210 10.61 -3.36 13.43
N LYS A 211 11.11 -2.12 13.31
CA LYS A 211 12.25 -1.81 12.43
C LYS A 211 13.51 -2.56 12.83
N GLU A 212 13.87 -2.50 14.11
CA GLU A 212 15.09 -3.15 14.61
C GLU A 212 14.98 -4.67 14.53
N THR A 213 13.82 -5.21 14.89
CA THR A 213 13.52 -6.64 14.74
C THR A 213 13.69 -7.08 13.27
N LEU A 214 13.09 -6.38 12.30
CA LEU A 214 13.23 -6.74 10.88
C LEU A 214 14.68 -6.63 10.38
N LYS A 215 15.48 -5.68 10.89
CA LYS A 215 16.92 -5.60 10.59
C LYS A 215 17.67 -6.85 11.07
N GLU A 216 17.35 -7.36 12.26
CA GLU A 216 17.96 -8.59 12.78
C GLU A 216 17.62 -9.80 11.92
N TYR A 217 16.38 -9.93 11.46
CA TYR A 217 15.99 -10.99 10.53
C TYR A 217 16.71 -10.88 9.19
N LEU A 218 16.84 -9.68 8.63
CA LEU A 218 17.61 -9.45 7.40
C LEU A 218 19.08 -9.86 7.56
N ARG A 219 19.72 -9.55 8.71
CA ARG A 219 21.10 -10.01 9.00
C ARG A 219 21.24 -11.53 9.06
N LYS A 220 20.16 -12.24 9.42
CA LYS A 220 20.08 -13.71 9.40
C LYS A 220 19.66 -14.25 8.03
N ASN A 221 19.70 -13.42 6.99
CA ASN A 221 19.33 -13.74 5.62
C ASN A 221 17.86 -14.16 5.42
N TYR A 222 16.94 -13.65 6.24
CA TYR A 222 15.50 -13.90 6.04
C TYR A 222 14.95 -13.14 4.84
N VAL A 223 13.92 -13.72 4.23
CA VAL A 223 12.96 -13.05 3.36
C VAL A 223 11.94 -12.32 4.22
N VAL A 224 11.90 -11.00 4.13
CA VAL A 224 10.91 -10.16 4.81
C VAL A 224 9.78 -9.84 3.83
N PHE A 225 8.63 -10.48 4.01
CA PHE A 225 7.45 -10.35 3.16
C PHE A 225 6.54 -9.22 3.66
N LEU A 226 6.30 -8.21 2.81
CA LEU A 226 5.61 -6.98 3.20
C LEU A 226 4.54 -6.55 2.18
N LEU A 227 3.39 -6.11 2.71
CA LEU A 227 2.29 -5.58 1.91
C LEU A 227 2.49 -4.07 1.67
N HIS A 228 2.70 -3.69 0.41
CA HIS A 228 3.04 -2.34 -0.04
C HIS A 228 1.81 -1.42 -0.24
N ASP A 229 0.60 -1.97 -0.28
CA ASP A 229 -0.66 -1.22 -0.34
C ASP A 229 -1.39 -1.12 1.02
N TYR A 230 -0.74 -1.57 2.11
CA TYR A 230 -1.23 -1.38 3.48
C TYR A 230 -0.74 -0.05 4.06
N PHE A 231 -1.14 1.05 3.44
CA PHE A 231 -0.69 2.39 3.80
C PHE A 231 -1.65 3.15 4.72
N SER A 232 -1.08 4.11 5.46
CA SER A 232 -1.78 5.10 6.31
C SER A 232 -1.77 6.48 5.65
N LYS A 233 -2.80 7.29 5.91
CA LYS A 233 -2.94 8.67 5.41
C LYS A 233 -1.75 9.57 5.75
N THR A 234 -1.03 9.28 6.83
CA THR A 234 0.10 10.08 7.34
C THR A 234 1.44 9.73 6.70
N GLN A 235 1.50 8.69 5.86
CA GLN A 235 2.74 8.29 5.20
C GLN A 235 3.07 9.18 4.01
N LEU A 236 4.35 9.20 3.64
CA LEU A 236 4.82 9.85 2.42
C LEU A 236 4.01 9.35 1.23
N ARG A 237 3.54 10.29 0.42
CA ARG A 237 2.75 10.03 -0.78
C ARG A 237 3.67 10.01 -1.99
N THR A 238 3.46 9.05 -2.88
CA THR A 238 4.20 8.91 -4.14
C THR A 238 3.24 8.66 -5.29
N PRO A 239 3.64 8.97 -6.54
CA PRO A 239 2.85 8.66 -7.72
C PRO A 239 2.41 7.19 -7.74
N PHE A 240 1.14 6.97 -8.04
CA PHE A 240 0.53 5.65 -8.20
C PHE A 240 1.14 4.94 -9.41
N ILE A 241 1.07 5.55 -10.60
CA ILE A 241 1.86 5.15 -11.78
C ILE A 241 2.42 6.41 -12.42
N TYR A 242 3.72 6.64 -12.24
CA TYR A 242 4.41 7.83 -12.74
C TYR A 242 4.37 7.91 -14.28
N ASN A 243 4.32 9.12 -14.83
CA ASN A 243 4.16 9.43 -16.26
C ASN A 243 2.91 8.86 -16.95
N SER A 244 2.00 8.23 -16.22
CA SER A 244 0.75 7.78 -16.80
C SER A 244 -0.25 8.93 -16.93
N HIS A 245 -0.84 9.10 -18.11
CA HIS A 245 -1.83 10.16 -18.36
C HIS A 245 -3.01 10.13 -17.36
N ASN A 246 -3.55 8.94 -17.08
CA ASN A 246 -4.72 8.76 -16.21
C ASN A 246 -4.34 8.44 -14.76
N TYR A 247 -3.14 7.91 -14.52
CA TYR A 247 -2.79 7.26 -13.25
C TYR A 247 -1.65 7.96 -12.49
N ASN A 248 -1.20 9.13 -12.96
CA ASN A 248 -0.18 9.94 -12.27
C ASN A 248 -0.79 10.82 -11.16
N PHE A 249 -1.41 10.19 -10.17
CA PHE A 249 -1.87 10.81 -8.92
C PHE A 249 -1.12 10.24 -7.73
N SER A 250 -1.08 10.96 -6.60
CA SER A 250 -0.25 10.56 -5.45
C SER A 250 -1.04 9.82 -4.37
N ILE A 251 -0.55 8.65 -3.97
CA ILE A 251 -1.08 7.79 -2.89
C ILE A 251 -0.07 7.65 -1.76
N PRO A 252 -0.49 7.52 -0.49
CA PRO A 252 0.43 7.18 0.59
C PRO A 252 1.10 5.82 0.31
N THR A 253 2.36 5.68 0.69
CA THR A 253 3.10 4.40 0.55
C THR A 253 3.83 4.04 1.84
N PRO A 254 3.87 2.75 2.24
CA PRO A 254 4.59 2.33 3.43
C PRO A 254 6.10 2.54 3.27
N GLN A 255 6.70 3.21 4.25
CA GLN A 255 8.11 3.60 4.21
C GLN A 255 9.06 2.57 4.84
N MET A 256 8.53 1.44 5.32
CA MET A 256 9.32 0.38 5.96
C MET A 256 10.34 -0.23 4.99
N ILE A 257 9.92 -0.48 3.75
CA ILE A 257 10.78 -1.12 2.73
C ILE A 257 11.94 -0.21 2.37
N SER A 258 11.65 1.05 2.03
CA SER A 258 12.66 2.07 1.75
C SER A 258 13.62 2.26 2.94
N HIS A 259 13.08 2.29 4.16
CA HIS A 259 13.90 2.38 5.37
C HIS A 259 14.85 1.19 5.53
N LEU A 260 14.35 -0.05 5.43
CA LEU A 260 15.18 -1.25 5.60
C LEU A 260 16.25 -1.33 4.50
N HIS A 261 15.86 -1.16 3.24
CA HIS A 261 16.79 -1.19 2.10
C HIS A 261 17.95 -0.20 2.27
N LEU A 262 17.65 1.06 2.61
CA LEU A 262 18.67 2.10 2.74
C LEU A 262 19.59 1.89 3.96
N ASN A 263 19.14 1.19 5.00
CA ASN A 263 19.93 1.00 6.23
C ASN A 263 20.64 -0.36 6.30
N THR A 264 20.17 -1.38 5.59
CA THR A 264 20.79 -2.72 5.60
C THR A 264 21.41 -3.10 4.27
N GLY A 265 21.09 -2.38 3.19
CA GLY A 265 21.46 -2.77 1.83
C GLY A 265 20.73 -4.02 1.35
N ALA A 266 19.65 -4.45 2.01
CA ALA A 266 18.88 -5.61 1.60
C ALA A 266 18.23 -5.38 0.23
N PRO A 267 18.43 -6.26 -0.76
CA PRO A 267 17.78 -6.15 -2.07
C PRO A 267 16.25 -6.19 -1.95
N ILE A 268 15.57 -5.52 -2.89
CA ILE A 268 14.11 -5.49 -2.99
C ILE A 268 13.70 -6.30 -4.21
N VAL A 269 13.00 -7.41 -4.02
CA VAL A 269 12.51 -8.28 -5.09
C VAL A 269 10.99 -8.33 -5.01
N PRO A 270 10.26 -7.51 -5.78
CA PRO A 270 8.81 -7.51 -5.76
C PRO A 270 8.24 -8.85 -6.26
N VAL A 271 7.02 -9.15 -5.84
CA VAL A 271 6.33 -10.38 -6.22
C VAL A 271 4.84 -10.13 -6.43
N VAL A 272 4.26 -10.86 -7.37
CA VAL A 272 2.81 -10.90 -7.60
C VAL A 272 2.34 -12.35 -7.70
N ALA A 273 1.13 -12.62 -7.21
CA ALA A 273 0.44 -13.88 -7.44
C ALA A 273 -0.69 -13.64 -8.45
N LEU A 274 -0.54 -14.22 -9.64
CA LEU A 274 -1.51 -14.07 -10.73
C LEU A 274 -2.40 -15.32 -10.76
N PRO A 275 -3.73 -15.19 -10.81
CA PRO A 275 -4.60 -16.35 -10.85
C PRO A 275 -4.40 -17.13 -12.15
N ARG A 276 -4.58 -18.45 -12.06
CA ARG A 276 -4.66 -19.34 -13.23
C ARG A 276 -6.11 -19.76 -13.48
N HIS A 277 -6.31 -20.97 -13.99
CA HIS A 277 -7.60 -21.53 -14.39
C HIS A 277 -8.68 -21.47 -13.29
N ASN A 278 -8.29 -21.50 -12.01
CA ASN A 278 -9.17 -21.26 -10.86
C ASN A 278 -8.34 -20.78 -9.65
N LEU A 279 -9.01 -20.30 -8.58
CA LEU A 279 -8.35 -19.70 -7.41
C LEU A 279 -7.52 -20.65 -6.56
N LYS A 280 -7.60 -21.98 -6.76
CA LYS A 280 -6.66 -22.92 -6.13
C LYS A 280 -5.26 -22.80 -6.74
N HIS A 281 -5.15 -22.23 -7.94
CA HIS A 281 -3.91 -22.16 -8.70
C HIS A 281 -3.54 -20.71 -9.00
N SER A 282 -2.28 -20.38 -8.74
CA SER A 282 -1.72 -19.08 -9.13
C SER A 282 -0.34 -19.26 -9.73
N LEU A 283 0.06 -18.38 -10.63
CA LEU A 283 1.45 -18.19 -11.00
C LEU A 283 2.06 -17.19 -10.02
N VAL A 284 3.06 -17.62 -9.25
CA VAL A 284 3.82 -16.71 -8.38
C VAL A 284 4.99 -16.16 -9.20
N LYS A 285 4.99 -14.87 -9.47
CA LYS A 285 5.99 -14.23 -10.32
C LYS A 285 6.84 -13.28 -9.51
N PHE A 286 8.11 -13.64 -9.32
CA PHE A 286 9.12 -12.74 -8.77
C PHE A 286 9.60 -11.81 -9.89
N LEU A 287 9.51 -10.52 -9.62
CA LEU A 287 9.89 -9.46 -10.56
C LEU A 287 11.39 -9.13 -10.40
N PRO A 288 12.01 -8.47 -11.39
CA PRO A 288 13.38 -8.01 -11.28
C PRO A 288 13.61 -7.16 -10.03
N GLU A 289 14.83 -7.22 -9.48
CA GLU A 289 15.22 -6.43 -8.31
C GLU A 289 15.02 -4.93 -8.56
N VAL A 290 14.32 -4.26 -7.65
CA VAL A 290 14.19 -2.81 -7.65
C VAL A 290 15.41 -2.21 -6.95
N ASN A 291 16.34 -1.70 -7.76
CA ASN A 291 17.58 -1.11 -7.26
C ASN A 291 18.01 0.10 -8.10
N PRO A 292 17.85 1.33 -7.57
CA PRO A 292 18.27 2.55 -8.26
C PRO A 292 19.76 2.56 -8.64
N MET A 293 20.62 1.85 -7.90
CA MET A 293 22.06 1.82 -8.14
C MET A 293 22.43 1.06 -9.42
N THR A 294 21.68 0.03 -9.78
CA THR A 294 22.06 -0.94 -10.83
C THR A 294 21.09 -1.00 -12.00
N MET A 295 19.87 -0.47 -11.86
CA MET A 295 18.87 -0.51 -12.92
C MET A 295 19.32 0.24 -14.19
N LYS A 296 18.92 -0.27 -15.36
CA LYS A 296 19.09 0.44 -16.64
C LYS A 296 18.10 1.62 -16.68
N ILE A 297 18.59 2.81 -17.02
CA ILE A 297 17.78 4.04 -17.00
C ILE A 297 17.54 4.67 -18.38
N ALA A 298 18.13 4.12 -19.45
CA ALA A 298 18.05 4.73 -20.79
C ALA A 298 16.61 4.83 -21.32
N SER A 299 15.70 3.95 -20.88
CA SER A 299 14.29 3.95 -21.24
C SER A 299 13.40 4.84 -20.36
N GLU A 300 13.95 5.45 -19.30
CA GLU A 300 13.18 6.28 -18.37
C GLU A 300 13.01 7.71 -18.89
N SER A 301 12.05 8.46 -18.34
CA SER A 301 11.95 9.90 -18.66
C SER A 301 13.19 10.66 -18.17
N ASN A 302 13.56 11.74 -18.86
CA ASN A 302 14.70 12.59 -18.49
C ASN A 302 14.67 13.02 -17.01
N THR A 303 13.49 13.33 -16.48
CA THR A 303 13.31 13.68 -15.07
C THR A 303 13.67 12.51 -14.14
N LEU A 304 13.16 11.31 -14.41
CA LEU A 304 13.44 10.14 -13.58
C LEU A 304 14.89 9.67 -13.73
N GLN A 305 15.49 9.78 -14.92
CA GLN A 305 16.92 9.54 -15.12
C GLN A 305 17.76 10.44 -14.22
N LYS A 306 17.48 11.75 -14.17
CA LYS A 306 18.17 12.71 -13.30
C LYS A 306 18.02 12.35 -11.82
N GLU A 307 16.81 12.00 -11.38
CA GLU A 307 16.55 11.56 -10.00
C GLU A 307 17.35 10.32 -9.62
N ILE A 308 17.39 9.30 -10.49
CA ILE A 308 18.15 8.07 -10.25
C ILE A 308 19.66 8.37 -10.23
N LEU A 309 20.17 9.22 -11.12
CA LEU A 309 21.57 9.65 -11.09
C LEU A 309 21.91 10.42 -9.81
N ASN A 310 21.02 11.31 -9.36
CA ASN A 310 21.19 12.02 -8.09
C ASN A 310 21.14 11.07 -6.89
N PHE A 311 20.30 10.03 -6.93
CA PHE A 311 20.29 8.97 -5.93
C PHE A 311 21.65 8.28 -5.85
N ARG A 312 22.21 7.88 -7.00
CA ARG A 312 23.53 7.22 -7.11
C ARG A 312 24.67 8.08 -6.58
N ARG A 313 24.60 9.39 -6.79
CA ARG A 313 25.57 10.36 -6.29
C ARG A 313 25.40 10.68 -4.80
N GLY A 314 24.32 10.23 -4.17
CA GLY A 314 24.01 10.53 -2.77
C GLY A 314 23.34 11.89 -2.55
N ASN A 315 23.01 12.63 -3.62
CA ASN A 315 22.56 14.03 -3.59
C ASN A 315 21.07 14.20 -3.24
N LEU A 316 20.33 13.10 -3.05
CA LEU A 316 18.91 13.16 -2.68
C LEU A 316 18.73 13.27 -1.15
N THR A 317 17.75 14.08 -0.74
CA THR A 317 17.26 14.13 0.64
C THR A 317 16.65 12.79 1.06
N LYS A 318 16.45 12.59 2.37
CA LYS A 318 15.79 11.38 2.89
C LYS A 318 14.41 11.17 2.26
N LYS A 319 13.60 12.23 2.17
CA LYS A 319 12.27 12.19 1.55
C LYS A 319 12.35 11.73 0.09
N GLN A 320 13.25 12.30 -0.69
CA GLN A 320 13.43 11.94 -2.10
C GLN A 320 13.92 10.49 -2.28
N LYS A 321 14.89 10.04 -1.46
CA LYS A 321 15.36 8.64 -1.47
C LYS A 321 14.21 7.66 -1.18
N TYR A 322 13.41 7.98 -0.18
CA TYR A 322 12.28 7.16 0.25
C TYR A 322 11.20 7.13 -0.82
N GLY A 323 10.85 8.30 -1.36
CA GLY A 323 9.87 8.46 -2.42
C GLY A 323 10.26 7.79 -3.74
N LEU A 324 11.53 7.88 -4.13
CA LEU A 324 12.03 7.25 -5.36
C LEU A 324 11.93 5.72 -5.28
N ILE A 325 12.36 5.11 -4.17
CA ILE A 325 12.24 3.66 -3.98
C ILE A 325 10.77 3.22 -4.01
N SER A 326 9.88 3.91 -3.30
CA SER A 326 8.44 3.62 -3.32
C SER A 326 7.84 3.80 -4.72
N LEU A 327 8.24 4.81 -5.47
CA LEU A 327 7.79 5.02 -6.86
C LEU A 327 8.21 3.86 -7.77
N LEU A 328 9.45 3.37 -7.63
CA LEU A 328 9.94 2.25 -8.43
C LEU A 328 9.24 0.94 -8.05
N ILE A 329 8.94 0.70 -6.78
CA ILE A 329 8.11 -0.45 -6.36
C ILE A 329 6.69 -0.31 -6.94
N ASN A 330 6.10 0.89 -6.87
CA ASN A 330 4.78 1.15 -7.41
C ASN A 330 4.71 0.81 -8.90
N ARG A 331 5.75 1.20 -9.66
CA ARG A 331 5.87 0.92 -11.10
C ARG A 331 5.80 -0.57 -11.42
N GLU A 332 6.40 -1.43 -10.61
CA GLU A 332 6.38 -2.88 -10.84
C GLU A 332 5.04 -3.52 -10.43
N LEU A 333 4.45 -3.07 -9.31
CA LEU A 333 3.29 -3.75 -8.72
C LEU A 333 1.94 -3.24 -9.23
N TYR A 334 1.75 -1.92 -9.33
CA TYR A 334 0.42 -1.33 -9.54
C TYR A 334 -0.17 -1.47 -10.95
N PRO A 335 0.62 -1.63 -12.04
CA PRO A 335 0.04 -1.95 -13.34
C PRO A 335 -0.83 -3.22 -13.33
N ASN A 336 -0.45 -4.23 -12.54
CA ASN A 336 -1.22 -5.47 -12.39
C ASN A 336 -2.63 -5.22 -11.83
N LEU A 337 -2.81 -4.20 -10.98
CA LEU A 337 -4.13 -3.82 -10.44
C LEU A 337 -5.08 -3.33 -11.54
N LEU A 338 -4.54 -2.66 -12.56
CA LEU A 338 -5.33 -2.11 -13.65
C LEU A 338 -5.70 -3.19 -14.68
N GLU A 339 -4.82 -4.18 -14.86
CA GLU A 339 -5.07 -5.32 -15.73
C GLU A 339 -6.12 -6.27 -15.12
N TYR A 340 -6.09 -6.49 -13.81
CA TYR A 340 -7.01 -7.39 -13.11
C TYR A 340 -7.70 -6.72 -11.90
N PRO A 341 -8.61 -5.74 -12.13
CA PRO A 341 -9.16 -4.91 -11.06
C PRO A 341 -9.88 -5.69 -9.96
N PHE A 342 -10.68 -6.70 -10.33
CA PHE A 342 -11.47 -7.47 -9.36
C PHE A 342 -10.64 -8.35 -8.42
N LEU A 343 -9.32 -8.47 -8.64
CA LEU A 343 -8.41 -9.22 -7.76
C LEU A 343 -7.78 -8.35 -6.67
N TRP A 344 -8.02 -7.03 -6.69
CA TRP A 344 -7.42 -6.12 -5.73
C TRP A 344 -8.25 -5.94 -4.47
N GLN A 345 -7.96 -6.72 -3.43
CA GLN A 345 -8.68 -6.71 -2.16
C GLN A 345 -8.63 -5.33 -1.46
N GLY A 346 -7.62 -4.51 -1.77
CA GLY A 346 -7.49 -3.13 -1.28
C GLY A 346 -8.49 -2.14 -1.88
N ALA A 347 -9.24 -2.51 -2.93
CA ALA A 347 -10.15 -1.61 -3.64
C ALA A 347 -11.24 -1.02 -2.73
N PHE A 348 -11.73 -1.80 -1.76
CA PHE A 348 -12.76 -1.34 -0.81
C PHE A 348 -12.23 -0.27 0.16
N LEU A 349 -10.93 -0.28 0.51
CA LEU A 349 -10.34 0.67 1.45
C LEU A 349 -9.58 1.80 0.76
N PHE A 350 -9.47 1.77 -0.58
CA PHE A 350 -8.67 2.71 -1.34
C PHE A 350 -9.03 4.17 -1.05
N PHE A 351 -10.32 4.52 -1.12
CA PHE A 351 -10.76 5.89 -0.88
C PHE A 351 -10.52 6.33 0.56
N GLU A 352 -10.75 5.44 1.53
CA GLU A 352 -10.50 5.75 2.93
C GLU A 352 -9.02 6.02 3.14
N ARG A 353 -8.14 5.10 2.75
CA ARG A 353 -6.69 5.16 3.06
C ARG A 353 -5.93 6.25 2.29
N THR A 354 -6.46 6.72 1.17
CA THR A 354 -5.79 7.73 0.33
C THR A 354 -6.27 9.16 0.56
N GLN A 355 -7.21 9.40 1.48
CA GLN A 355 -7.72 10.74 1.78
C GLN A 355 -6.62 11.73 2.19
N PHE A 356 -6.81 12.97 1.76
CA PHE A 356 -6.13 14.15 2.31
C PHE A 356 -7.13 15.30 2.22
N LYS A 357 -7.66 15.75 3.36
CA LYS A 357 -8.73 16.74 3.40
C LYS A 357 -8.27 18.01 4.13
N ILE A 358 -8.59 19.15 3.56
CA ILE A 358 -8.58 20.45 4.27
C ILE A 358 -9.99 20.62 4.84
N HIS A 359 -10.11 20.65 6.16
CA HIS A 359 -11.39 20.90 6.83
C HIS A 359 -11.55 22.39 7.06
N LEU A 360 -12.63 22.96 6.53
CA LEU A 360 -12.97 24.37 6.65
C LEU A 360 -14.12 24.48 7.67
N ASN A 361 -13.74 24.71 8.92
CA ASN A 361 -14.67 24.84 10.04
C ASN A 361 -14.73 26.30 10.44
N ASP A 362 -15.95 26.87 10.43
CA ASP A 362 -16.25 28.19 10.95
C ASP A 362 -15.32 29.30 10.42
N ILE A 363 -15.08 29.27 9.09
CA ILE A 363 -14.26 30.28 8.42
C ILE A 363 -15.12 31.53 8.21
N GLN A 364 -14.70 32.63 8.84
CA GLN A 364 -15.39 33.92 8.91
C GLN A 364 -14.79 34.99 7.98
N SER A 365 -13.62 34.73 7.37
CA SER A 365 -12.99 35.67 6.45
C SER A 365 -12.15 35.00 5.37
N TYR A 366 -11.89 35.72 4.28
CA TYR A 366 -10.97 35.28 3.23
C TYR A 366 -9.53 35.08 3.75
N SER A 367 -9.08 35.93 4.69
CA SER A 367 -7.78 35.76 5.36
C SER A 367 -7.69 34.43 6.12
N GLN A 368 -8.73 34.07 6.89
CA GLN A 368 -8.79 32.79 7.59
C GLN A 368 -8.81 31.60 6.62
N LEU A 369 -9.55 31.71 5.51
CA LEU A 369 -9.57 30.70 4.45
C LEU A 369 -8.17 30.46 3.88
N LEU A 370 -7.44 31.53 3.55
CA LEU A 370 -6.07 31.45 3.04
C LEU A 370 -5.12 30.83 4.06
N LYS A 371 -5.16 31.24 5.33
CA LYS A 371 -4.31 30.67 6.40
C LYS A 371 -4.49 29.15 6.51
N GLU A 372 -5.73 28.68 6.56
CA GLU A 372 -6.03 27.25 6.65
C GLU A 372 -5.53 26.50 5.40
N ILE A 373 -5.76 27.06 4.21
CA ILE A 373 -5.32 26.47 2.95
C ILE A 373 -3.78 26.39 2.85
N LEU A 374 -3.07 27.48 3.16
CA LEU A 374 -1.61 27.55 3.04
C LEU A 374 -0.94 26.56 4.00
N SER A 375 -1.42 26.47 5.24
CA SER A 375 -0.92 25.49 6.22
C SER A 375 -1.07 24.05 5.72
N LYS A 376 -2.21 23.71 5.12
CA LYS A 376 -2.42 22.35 4.58
C LYS A 376 -1.70 22.11 3.25
N LEU A 377 -1.47 23.14 2.44
CA LEU A 377 -0.63 23.04 1.24
C LEU A 377 0.82 22.75 1.62
N ASP A 378 1.38 23.46 2.60
CA ASP A 378 2.73 23.16 3.15
C ASP A 378 2.81 21.69 3.57
N LEU A 379 1.87 21.22 4.38
CA LEU A 379 1.80 19.82 4.81
C LEU A 379 1.73 18.85 3.62
N LEU A 380 0.90 19.14 2.61
CA LEU A 380 0.76 18.31 1.43
C LEU A 380 2.08 18.21 0.65
N ILE A 381 2.76 19.35 0.44
CA ILE A 381 4.04 19.39 -0.27
C ILE A 381 5.08 18.60 0.51
N ARG A 382 5.22 18.81 1.82
CA ARG A 382 6.14 18.05 2.68
C ARG A 382 5.84 16.54 2.71
N ALA A 383 4.56 16.17 2.69
CA ALA A 383 4.11 14.77 2.75
C ALA A 383 4.03 14.07 1.39
N THR A 384 4.38 14.73 0.28
CA THR A 384 4.30 14.13 -1.07
C THR A 384 5.64 14.24 -1.79
N TYR A 385 6.11 13.16 -2.41
CA TYR A 385 7.26 13.17 -3.31
C TYR A 385 6.77 13.06 -4.76
N GLU A 386 7.27 13.95 -5.63
CA GLU A 386 7.03 13.89 -7.09
C GLU A 386 8.38 14.15 -7.80
N PRO A 387 8.81 13.27 -8.73
CA PRO A 387 10.09 13.42 -9.42
C PRO A 387 10.22 14.79 -10.09
N GLY A 388 11.35 15.48 -9.86
CA GLY A 388 11.65 16.77 -10.46
C GLY A 388 10.93 17.99 -9.88
N ARG A 389 10.07 17.81 -8.86
CA ARG A 389 9.39 18.93 -8.20
C ARG A 389 10.35 19.69 -7.30
N ASP A 390 10.39 21.01 -7.44
CA ASP A 390 11.22 21.91 -6.62
C ASP A 390 10.50 22.27 -5.32
N ASP A 391 10.55 21.36 -4.35
CA ASP A 391 9.87 21.52 -3.05
C ASP A 391 10.32 22.79 -2.33
N ASP A 392 11.60 23.13 -2.37
CA ASP A 392 12.15 24.28 -1.63
C ASP A 392 11.59 25.61 -2.17
N LYS A 393 11.50 25.77 -3.50
CA LYS A 393 10.87 26.96 -4.09
C LYS A 393 9.38 27.06 -3.78
N ILE A 394 8.66 25.94 -3.84
CA ILE A 394 7.22 25.92 -3.55
C ILE A 394 6.97 26.29 -2.09
N LEU A 395 7.71 25.68 -1.15
CA LEU A 395 7.57 25.94 0.27
C LEU A 395 7.95 27.38 0.63
N LYS A 396 9.04 27.90 0.04
CA LYS A 396 9.43 29.31 0.19
C LYS A 396 8.32 30.25 -0.28
N LEU A 397 7.70 29.98 -1.43
CA LEU A 397 6.61 30.82 -1.93
C LEU A 397 5.36 30.75 -1.03
N ILE A 398 5.05 29.58 -0.46
CA ILE A 398 3.97 29.44 0.53
C ILE A 398 4.27 30.27 1.79
N GLU A 399 5.51 30.26 2.27
CA GLU A 399 5.97 31.04 3.42
C GLU A 399 5.91 32.56 3.13
N GLU A 400 6.33 32.99 1.95
CA GLU A 400 6.22 34.37 1.49
C GLU A 400 4.76 34.84 1.43
N ILE A 401 3.85 34.01 0.91
CA ILE A 401 2.41 34.32 0.90
C ILE A 401 1.88 34.42 2.33
N GLY A 402 2.29 33.52 3.23
CA GLY A 402 1.91 33.55 4.64
C GLY A 402 2.35 34.84 5.33
N SER A 403 3.57 35.29 5.06
CA SER A 403 4.12 36.54 5.60
C SER A 403 3.37 37.78 5.08
N ASP A 404 3.09 37.83 3.77
CA ASP A 404 2.27 38.91 3.20
C ASP A 404 0.89 38.94 3.85
N LEU A 405 0.30 37.78 4.11
CA LEU A 405 -1.03 37.66 4.70
C LEU A 405 -1.10 38.16 6.15
N GLU A 406 -0.01 38.08 6.91
CA GLU A 406 0.08 38.64 8.26
C GLU A 406 0.11 40.17 8.26
N SER A 407 0.64 40.77 7.20
CA SER A 407 0.69 42.23 7.04
C SER A 407 -0.67 42.86 6.67
N ILE A 408 -1.62 42.04 6.21
CA ILE A 408 -2.95 42.50 5.81
C ILE A 408 -3.85 42.65 7.03
N ARG A 409 -4.31 43.89 7.29
CA ARG A 409 -5.30 44.17 8.33
C ARG A 409 -6.64 43.51 7.98
N GLN A 410 -7.17 42.70 8.90
CA GLN A 410 -8.53 42.17 8.78
C GLN A 410 -9.53 43.32 8.85
N ASP A 411 -10.52 43.30 7.95
CA ASP A 411 -11.55 44.33 7.84
C ASP A 411 -12.90 43.67 7.52
N SER A 412 -14.01 44.39 7.72
CA SER A 412 -15.37 43.89 7.44
C SER A 412 -15.56 43.45 5.99
N ASP A 413 -14.81 44.05 5.06
CA ASP A 413 -14.89 43.73 3.63
C ASP A 413 -14.30 42.35 3.26
N ASP A 414 -13.64 41.67 4.22
CA ASP A 414 -13.12 40.30 4.07
C ASP A 414 -14.12 39.23 4.54
N GLU A 415 -15.33 39.61 4.97
CA GLU A 415 -16.32 38.71 5.55
C GLU A 415 -16.67 37.56 4.59
N LEU A 416 -16.61 36.35 5.13
CA LEU A 416 -16.91 35.10 4.44
C LEU A 416 -17.59 34.16 5.42
N GLN A 417 -18.48 33.28 4.96
CA GLN A 417 -19.03 32.24 5.83
C GLN A 417 -18.90 30.87 5.18
N ILE A 418 -17.96 30.06 5.67
CA ILE A 418 -17.82 28.65 5.29
C ILE A 418 -17.85 27.80 6.55
N ASN A 419 -18.94 27.04 6.70
CA ASN A 419 -19.15 26.15 7.84
C ASN A 419 -19.16 24.69 7.39
N HIS A 420 -18.38 23.86 8.10
CA HIS A 420 -18.34 22.40 7.96
C HIS A 420 -18.15 21.88 6.52
N LYS A 421 -17.31 22.55 5.73
CA LYS A 421 -16.93 22.07 4.39
C LYS A 421 -15.57 21.40 4.42
N TYR A 422 -15.25 20.66 3.37
CA TYR A 422 -13.90 20.14 3.18
C TYR A 422 -13.46 20.20 1.72
N ILE A 423 -12.17 20.38 1.50
CA ILE A 423 -11.51 20.24 0.20
C ILE A 423 -10.75 18.92 0.20
N GLU A 424 -11.16 17.97 -0.65
CA GLU A 424 -10.44 16.72 -0.85
C GLU A 424 -9.30 16.89 -1.87
N LEU A 425 -8.07 16.76 -1.40
CA LEU A 425 -6.85 16.77 -2.22
C LEU A 425 -6.24 15.36 -2.37
N GLY A 426 -6.75 14.37 -1.64
CA GLY A 426 -6.31 12.99 -1.76
C GLY A 426 -6.53 12.46 -3.17
N ARG A 427 -5.51 11.75 -3.67
CA ARG A 427 -5.43 11.19 -5.03
C ARG A 427 -5.35 12.24 -6.14
N LEU A 428 -4.71 13.37 -5.86
CA LEU A 428 -4.25 14.32 -6.88
C LEU A 428 -2.71 14.29 -6.93
N SER A 429 -2.14 14.73 -8.06
CA SER A 429 -0.75 15.19 -8.07
C SER A 429 -0.66 16.57 -7.41
N GLY A 430 0.54 16.99 -7.01
CA GLY A 430 0.77 18.30 -6.41
C GLY A 430 0.29 19.42 -7.33
N LYS A 431 0.59 19.32 -8.64
CA LYS A 431 0.06 20.25 -9.66
C LYS A 431 -1.45 20.34 -9.61
N LYS A 432 -2.15 19.20 -9.71
CA LYS A 432 -3.62 19.16 -9.72
C LYS A 432 -4.20 19.64 -8.38
N ALA A 433 -3.53 19.38 -7.26
CA ALA A 433 -3.96 19.86 -5.95
C ALA A 433 -3.88 21.38 -5.85
N ILE A 434 -2.78 22.00 -6.29
CA ILE A 434 -2.62 23.46 -6.30
C ILE A 434 -3.64 24.12 -7.24
N PHE A 435 -3.77 23.62 -8.47
CA PHE A 435 -4.79 24.13 -9.41
C PHE A 435 -6.19 24.06 -8.82
N LYS A 436 -6.54 22.93 -8.19
CA LYS A 436 -7.84 22.77 -7.53
C LYS A 436 -8.02 23.80 -6.41
N ILE A 437 -7.02 23.99 -5.57
CA ILE A 437 -7.10 24.97 -4.46
C ILE A 437 -7.33 26.37 -5.00
N ILE A 438 -6.57 26.79 -6.01
CA ILE A 438 -6.71 28.13 -6.58
C ILE A 438 -8.09 28.30 -7.22
N SER A 439 -8.59 27.31 -7.97
CA SER A 439 -9.94 27.35 -8.52
C SER A 439 -11.06 27.40 -7.47
N ILE A 440 -10.80 26.93 -6.24
CA ILE A 440 -11.73 27.04 -5.11
C ILE A 440 -11.65 28.42 -4.47
N LEU A 441 -10.47 29.06 -4.48
CA LEU A 441 -10.29 30.41 -3.94
C LEU A 441 -10.90 31.48 -4.85
N GLU A 442 -10.81 31.33 -6.18
CA GLU A 442 -11.26 32.31 -7.18
C GLU A 442 -12.70 32.83 -6.95
N PRO A 443 -13.73 31.99 -6.68
CA PRO A 443 -15.10 32.46 -6.47
C PRO A 443 -15.29 33.32 -5.21
N PHE A 444 -14.36 33.23 -4.24
CA PHE A 444 -14.43 34.03 -3.02
C PHE A 444 -13.77 35.40 -3.16
N GLN A 445 -13.21 35.73 -4.33
CA GLN A 445 -12.51 37.00 -4.57
C GLN A 445 -13.44 38.05 -5.20
N ASN A 446 -14.14 38.83 -4.38
CA ASN A 446 -14.84 40.03 -4.83
C ASN A 446 -13.85 41.13 -5.31
N SER A 447 -14.34 42.25 -5.86
CA SER A 447 -13.49 43.33 -6.36
C SER A 447 -12.51 43.88 -5.31
N LEU A 448 -12.96 44.03 -4.06
CA LEU A 448 -12.16 44.53 -2.95
C LEU A 448 -11.08 43.52 -2.55
N ILE A 449 -11.43 42.24 -2.40
CA ILE A 449 -10.49 41.15 -2.11
C ILE A 449 -9.43 41.05 -3.21
N LYS A 450 -9.81 41.19 -4.48
CA LYS A 450 -8.83 41.18 -5.60
C LYS A 450 -7.81 42.29 -5.49
N ILE A 451 -8.22 43.49 -5.10
CA ILE A 451 -7.33 44.64 -4.93
C ILE A 451 -6.46 44.44 -3.68
N LYS A 452 -7.09 44.13 -2.54
CA LYS A 452 -6.44 43.99 -1.24
C LYS A 452 -5.43 42.84 -1.19
N TYR A 453 -5.75 41.71 -1.82
CA TYR A 453 -4.91 40.50 -1.85
C TYR A 453 -4.16 40.34 -3.19
N LYS A 454 -3.99 41.40 -3.98
CA LYS A 454 -3.40 41.33 -5.33
C LYS A 454 -2.06 40.58 -5.36
N VAL A 455 -1.12 40.98 -4.50
CA VAL A 455 0.23 40.38 -4.43
C VAL A 455 0.16 38.89 -4.05
N ILE A 456 -0.71 38.55 -3.10
CA ILE A 456 -0.95 37.16 -2.69
C ILE A 456 -1.52 36.34 -3.86
N ASN A 457 -2.49 36.89 -4.60
CA ASN A 457 -3.11 36.21 -5.73
C ASN A 457 -2.09 36.00 -6.87
N GLU A 458 -1.23 36.96 -7.14
CA GLU A 458 -0.13 36.81 -8.11
C GLU A 458 0.83 35.69 -7.70
N LYS A 459 1.21 35.63 -6.41
CA LYS A 459 2.05 34.53 -5.87
C LYS A 459 1.35 33.18 -5.90
N LEU A 460 0.04 33.13 -5.61
CA LEU A 460 -0.75 31.90 -5.75
C LEU A 460 -0.76 31.40 -7.19
N GLU A 461 -0.91 32.28 -8.18
CA GLU A 461 -0.81 31.92 -9.60
C GLU A 461 0.59 31.39 -9.96
N LEU A 462 1.65 32.00 -9.43
CA LEU A 462 3.02 31.51 -9.63
C LEU A 462 3.23 30.07 -9.13
N LEU A 463 2.49 29.62 -8.09
CA LEU A 463 2.56 28.22 -7.64
C LEU A 463 2.20 27.22 -8.73
N LYS A 464 1.35 27.60 -9.71
CA LYS A 464 0.97 26.74 -10.85
C LYS A 464 2.16 26.42 -11.77
N CYS A 465 3.22 27.24 -11.76
CA CYS A 465 4.35 27.15 -12.69
C CYS A 465 5.48 26.21 -12.23
N PHE A 466 5.48 25.72 -10.98
CA PHE A 466 6.56 24.87 -10.46
C PHE A 466 6.42 23.36 -10.77
N PHE A 467 5.55 22.97 -11.72
CA PHE A 467 5.16 21.57 -11.96
C PHE A 467 5.11 21.15 -13.42
#